data_AF-A0A7R9MFA4-F1
#
_entry.id   AF-A0A7R9MFA4-F1
#
_cell.length_a   1.000
_cell.length_b   1.000
_cell.length_c   1.000
_cell.angle_alpha   90.00
_cell.angle_beta   90.00
_cell.angle_gamma   90.00
#
_symmetry.space_group_name_H-M   'P 1'
#
loop_
_entity.id
_entity.type
_entity.pdbx_description
1 polymer ?
#
loop_
_entity_poly.entity_id
_entity_poly.type
_entity_poly.pdbx_seq_one_letter_code
_entity_poly.pdbx_strand_id
1 'polypeptide(L)'
;RINNYQGHGKIFVENILFLFTNTRSTQYAPGDTGPALISLLDQIIESPPYVGIEYDKKTIYCFDNEAFRFAVASAPPNNMVFDDMLTHQSKNAIDYWSAYYHCPKAMDTLSLNDAKQNILLLTQPLADIANNISHNVKQCERHKQRIHEFTGDLTALEKELYIPSVDIETDPLDHPKTVCSDKNCCTQENINGNIKTHYTTSCHSPCYLTHSDGNIVGNNGLLESGIQ
;
A
#
# COMPACT_ATOMS: atom_id res chain seq x y z
N ARG A 1 10.81 -1.55 -23.69
CA ARG A 1 9.34 -1.76 -23.75
C ARG A 1 8.72 -0.65 -22.93
N ILE A 2 8.12 0.32 -23.60
CA ILE A 2 7.57 1.54 -23.01
C ILE A 2 6.22 1.15 -22.41
N ASN A 3 6.12 1.18 -21.08
CA ASN A 3 4.85 0.92 -20.39
C ASN A 3 3.94 2.13 -20.60
N ASN A 4 2.97 1.98 -21.50
CA ASN A 4 1.84 2.90 -21.67
C ASN A 4 0.92 2.81 -20.43
N TYR A 5 1.30 3.45 -19.33
CA TYR A 5 0.42 3.79 -18.23
C TYR A 5 -0.42 5.02 -18.63
N GLN A 6 -1.40 4.86 -19.53
CA GLN A 6 -2.28 5.96 -19.97
C GLN A 6 -3.78 5.72 -19.74
N GLY A 7 -4.17 4.67 -19.01
CA GLY A 7 -5.58 4.27 -18.89
C GLY A 7 -6.31 4.62 -17.58
N HIS A 8 -5.62 5.13 -16.55
CA HIS A 8 -6.12 4.99 -15.16
C HIS A 8 -6.58 6.30 -14.49
N GLY A 9 -5.98 7.45 -14.80
CA GLY A 9 -6.44 8.75 -14.26
C GLY A 9 -7.64 9.36 -14.99
N LYS A 10 -7.85 8.97 -16.25
CA LYS A 10 -8.66 9.73 -17.22
C LYS A 10 -10.09 10.06 -16.76
N ILE A 11 -10.77 9.12 -16.09
CA ILE A 11 -12.18 9.30 -15.66
C ILE A 11 -12.28 10.26 -14.46
N PHE A 12 -11.26 10.32 -13.60
CA PHE A 12 -11.27 11.23 -12.44
C PHE A 12 -10.91 12.65 -12.87
N VAL A 13 -9.87 12.81 -13.70
CA VAL A 13 -9.42 14.14 -14.16
C VAL A 13 -10.45 14.89 -14.99
N GLU A 14 -11.26 14.18 -15.77
CA GLU A 14 -12.33 14.77 -16.59
C GLU A 14 -13.49 15.35 -15.74
N ASN A 15 -13.55 15.06 -14.45
CA ASN A 15 -14.61 15.52 -13.53
C ASN A 15 -14.10 16.53 -12.48
N ILE A 16 -12.89 17.05 -12.62
CA ILE A 16 -12.33 18.06 -11.70
C ILE A 16 -12.75 19.47 -12.16
N LEU A 17 -13.28 20.24 -11.22
CA LEU A 17 -13.64 21.64 -11.41
C LEU A 17 -12.83 22.51 -10.44
N PHE A 18 -12.28 23.62 -10.93
CA PHE A 18 -11.55 24.59 -10.14
C PHE A 18 -12.42 25.81 -9.86
N LEU A 19 -12.74 26.01 -8.59
CA LEU A 19 -13.61 27.08 -8.11
C LEU A 19 -12.77 28.17 -7.46
N PHE A 20 -12.87 29.39 -7.98
CA PHE A 20 -12.24 30.58 -7.43
C PHE A 20 -13.30 31.50 -6.83
N THR A 21 -13.24 31.67 -5.51
CA THR A 21 -14.12 32.59 -4.77
C THR A 21 -13.46 33.95 -4.60
N ASN A 22 -14.25 35.00 -4.29
CA ASN A 22 -13.75 36.36 -4.09
C ASN A 22 -13.03 36.97 -5.31
N THR A 23 -13.60 36.77 -6.50
CA THR A 23 -12.98 37.17 -7.78
C THR A 23 -13.48 38.52 -8.30
N ARG A 24 -14.29 39.26 -7.53
CA ARG A 24 -14.80 40.59 -7.96
C ARG A 24 -13.68 41.59 -8.21
N SER A 25 -12.67 41.61 -7.34
CA SER A 25 -11.50 42.49 -7.44
C SER A 25 -10.60 42.16 -8.65
N THR A 26 -10.67 40.91 -9.13
CA THR A 26 -9.90 40.39 -10.26
C THR A 26 -10.74 40.30 -11.55
N GLN A 27 -11.87 41.02 -11.62
CA GLN A 27 -12.79 41.00 -12.77
C GLN A 27 -13.26 39.59 -13.15
N TYR A 28 -13.55 38.75 -12.14
CA TYR A 28 -13.94 37.36 -12.29
C TYR A 28 -12.86 36.49 -12.96
N ALA A 29 -11.60 36.76 -12.62
CA ALA A 29 -10.46 35.92 -12.98
C ALA A 29 -9.85 35.25 -11.73
N PRO A 30 -9.11 34.13 -11.89
CA PRO A 30 -8.42 33.44 -10.79
C PRO A 30 -7.41 34.28 -9.99
N GLY A 31 -6.98 35.42 -10.53
CA GLY A 31 -5.98 36.30 -9.90
C GLY A 31 -4.66 35.56 -9.64
N ASP A 32 -3.97 35.93 -8.56
CA ASP A 32 -2.65 35.39 -8.21
C ASP A 32 -2.69 33.90 -7.83
N THR A 33 -3.86 33.36 -7.49
CA THR A 33 -4.03 31.93 -7.19
C THR A 33 -4.04 31.05 -8.45
N GLY A 34 -4.33 31.62 -9.63
CA GLY A 34 -4.28 30.90 -10.89
C GLY A 34 -2.88 30.36 -11.23
N PRO A 35 -1.85 31.23 -11.29
CA PRO A 35 -0.47 30.80 -11.52
C PRO A 35 0.05 29.78 -10.49
N ALA A 36 -0.30 29.96 -9.21
CA ALA A 36 0.09 29.02 -8.15
C ALA A 36 -0.52 27.63 -8.37
N LEU A 37 -1.79 27.56 -8.78
CA LEU A 37 -2.45 26.30 -9.13
C LEU A 37 -1.79 25.65 -10.36
N ILE A 38 -1.48 26.40 -11.41
CA ILE A 38 -0.79 25.85 -12.60
C ILE A 38 0.52 25.18 -12.20
N SER A 39 1.36 25.86 -11.42
CA SER A 39 2.62 25.30 -10.92
C SER A 39 2.42 24.00 -10.13
N LEU A 40 1.33 23.89 -9.36
CA LEU A 40 0.99 22.68 -8.62
C LEU A 40 0.56 21.55 -9.58
N LEU A 41 -0.24 21.86 -10.60
CA LEU A 41 -0.66 20.87 -11.60
C LEU A 41 0.53 20.36 -12.42
N ASP A 42 1.47 21.23 -12.76
CA ASP A 42 2.72 20.87 -13.46
C ASP A 42 3.54 19.86 -12.62
N GLN A 43 3.65 20.09 -11.30
CA GLN A 43 4.31 19.14 -10.39
C GLN A 43 3.63 17.77 -10.34
N ILE A 44 2.29 17.72 -10.41
CA ILE A 44 1.52 16.47 -10.43
C ILE A 44 1.73 15.71 -11.75
N ILE A 45 1.97 16.42 -12.85
CA ILE A 45 2.31 15.81 -14.14
C ILE A 45 3.73 15.24 -14.12
N GLU A 46 4.66 15.90 -13.44
CA GLU A 46 6.07 15.51 -13.37
C GLU A 46 6.39 14.43 -12.33
N SER A 47 5.47 14.13 -11.41
CA SER A 47 5.63 13.14 -10.34
C SER A 47 4.57 12.04 -10.40
N PRO A 48 4.84 10.80 -9.93
CA PRO A 48 3.81 9.76 -9.87
C PRO A 48 2.56 10.27 -9.15
N PRO A 49 1.35 10.17 -9.72
CA PRO A 49 0.93 9.24 -10.78
C PRO A 49 1.04 9.74 -12.24
N TYR A 50 1.69 10.88 -12.51
CA TYR A 50 1.88 11.46 -13.85
C TYR A 50 0.56 11.80 -14.56
N VAL A 51 -0.38 12.40 -13.82
CA VAL A 51 -1.74 12.66 -14.31
C VAL A 51 -1.88 14.11 -14.74
N GLY A 52 -2.23 14.32 -16.01
CA GLY A 52 -2.58 15.63 -16.55
C GLY A 52 -4.00 16.03 -16.17
N ILE A 53 -4.13 17.06 -15.32
CA ILE A 53 -5.41 17.69 -14.99
C ILE A 53 -5.57 18.94 -15.86
N GLU A 54 -6.65 19.02 -16.63
CA GLU A 54 -6.89 20.15 -17.54
C GLU A 54 -7.25 21.44 -16.77
N TYR A 55 -6.46 22.49 -17.00
CA TYR A 55 -6.72 23.84 -16.53
C TYR A 55 -7.16 24.72 -17.71
N ASP A 56 -8.47 24.81 -17.95
CA ASP A 56 -9.03 25.55 -19.08
C ASP A 56 -10.31 26.32 -18.69
N LYS A 57 -10.87 27.05 -19.65
CA LYS A 57 -12.11 27.82 -19.43
C LYS A 57 -13.35 26.97 -19.12
N LYS A 58 -13.30 25.66 -19.34
CA LYS A 58 -14.40 24.72 -19.06
C LYS A 58 -14.30 24.14 -17.65
N THR A 59 -13.08 24.04 -17.11
CA THR A 59 -12.83 23.55 -15.75
C THR A 59 -12.74 24.68 -14.72
N ILE A 60 -12.50 25.94 -15.13
CA ILE A 60 -12.38 27.09 -14.25
C ILE A 60 -13.69 27.86 -14.10
N TYR A 61 -14.11 28.07 -12.85
CA TYR A 61 -15.28 28.86 -12.50
C TYR A 61 -14.90 29.92 -11.46
N CYS A 62 -15.10 31.18 -11.83
CA CYS A 62 -14.86 32.33 -10.96
C CYS A 62 -16.19 32.96 -10.60
N PHE A 63 -16.52 33.03 -9.32
CA PHE A 63 -17.74 33.69 -8.87
C PHE A 63 -17.57 34.30 -7.49
N ASP A 64 -18.41 35.28 -7.21
CA ASP A 64 -18.39 36.06 -5.98
C ASP A 64 -19.62 35.68 -5.16
N ASN A 65 -19.55 34.52 -4.49
CA ASN A 65 -20.62 34.01 -3.65
C ASN A 65 -20.11 33.67 -2.25
N GLU A 66 -20.56 34.45 -1.28
CA GLU A 66 -20.14 34.32 0.11
C GLU A 66 -20.64 33.04 0.77
N ALA A 67 -21.80 32.52 0.36
CA ALA A 67 -22.31 31.26 0.87
C ALA A 67 -21.37 30.09 0.55
N PHE A 68 -20.75 30.08 -0.63
CA PHE A 68 -19.74 29.07 -0.98
C PHE A 68 -18.47 29.19 -0.15
N ARG A 69 -18.04 30.42 0.12
CA ARG A 69 -16.84 30.67 0.93
C ARG A 69 -17.04 30.16 2.36
N PHE A 70 -18.21 30.41 2.95
CA PHE A 70 -18.56 29.89 4.27
C PHE A 70 -18.67 28.36 4.28
N ALA A 71 -19.25 27.76 3.24
CA ALA A 71 -19.28 26.32 3.07
C ALA A 71 -17.89 25.68 3.08
N VAL A 72 -16.93 26.23 2.32
CA VAL A 72 -15.54 25.73 2.27
C VAL A 72 -14.80 25.95 3.59
N ALA A 73 -15.06 27.07 4.26
CA ALA A 73 -14.48 27.37 5.57
C ALA A 73 -14.99 26.41 6.66
N SER A 74 -16.24 25.96 6.59
CA SER A 74 -16.78 24.95 7.51
C SER A 74 -16.36 23.51 7.19
N ALA A 75 -15.95 23.23 5.94
CA ALA A 75 -15.53 21.89 5.55
C ALA A 75 -14.14 21.53 6.13
N PRO A 76 -13.84 20.23 6.33
CA PRO A 76 -12.50 19.78 6.66
C PRO A 76 -11.48 20.19 5.58
N PRO A 77 -10.25 20.59 5.97
CA PRO A 77 -9.70 20.59 7.33
C PRO A 77 -10.00 21.85 8.15
N ASN A 78 -10.66 22.86 7.57
CA ASN A 78 -10.81 24.19 8.18
C ASN A 78 -11.75 24.19 9.38
N ASN A 79 -12.84 23.41 9.34
CA ASN A 79 -13.77 23.16 10.44
C ASN A 79 -14.26 24.45 11.17
N MET A 80 -14.41 25.57 10.45
CA MET A 80 -14.88 26.83 11.02
C MET A 80 -16.39 26.76 11.33
N VAL A 81 -16.78 27.27 12.50
CA VAL A 81 -18.18 27.30 12.95
C VAL A 81 -18.77 28.69 12.68
N PHE A 82 -19.90 28.72 12.00
CA PHE A 82 -20.69 29.92 11.74
C PHE A 82 -22.08 29.79 12.37
N ASP A 83 -22.86 30.88 12.38
CA ASP A 83 -24.25 30.82 12.85
C ASP A 83 -25.14 29.94 11.95
N ASP A 84 -26.33 29.59 12.46
CA ASP A 84 -27.28 28.71 11.77
C ASP A 84 -27.78 29.28 10.44
N MET A 85 -27.93 30.60 10.33
CA MET A 85 -28.39 31.27 9.11
C MET A 85 -27.34 31.16 8.00
N LEU A 86 -26.09 31.47 8.31
CA LEU A 86 -24.96 31.35 7.38
C LEU A 86 -24.73 29.88 6.99
N THR A 87 -24.85 28.97 7.95
CA THR A 87 -24.75 27.53 7.70
C THR A 87 -25.83 27.06 6.73
N HIS A 88 -27.07 27.50 6.92
CA HIS A 88 -28.20 27.14 6.06
C HIS A 88 -28.07 27.73 4.65
N GLN A 89 -27.67 29.00 4.52
CA GLN A 89 -27.41 29.63 3.21
C GLN A 89 -26.30 28.92 2.44
N SER A 90 -25.23 28.52 3.14
CA SER A 90 -24.08 27.81 2.55
C SER A 90 -24.48 26.42 2.05
N LYS A 91 -25.25 25.67 2.84
CA LYS A 91 -25.77 24.35 2.44
C LYS A 91 -26.65 24.46 1.20
N ASN A 92 -27.60 25.40 1.18
CA ASN A 92 -28.47 25.60 0.03
C ASN A 92 -27.67 25.94 -1.23
N ALA A 93 -26.64 26.79 -1.13
CA ALA A 93 -25.80 27.15 -2.27
C ALA A 93 -25.06 25.93 -2.86
N ILE A 94 -24.54 25.03 -2.01
CA ILE A 94 -23.94 23.77 -2.45
C ILE A 94 -25.00 22.87 -3.11
N ASP A 95 -26.16 22.71 -2.49
CA ASP A 95 -27.21 21.83 -2.97
C ASP A 95 -27.70 22.27 -4.37
N TYR A 96 -27.95 23.57 -4.56
CA TYR A 96 -28.31 24.14 -5.87
C TYR A 96 -27.23 23.87 -6.93
N TRP A 97 -25.96 24.03 -6.58
CA TRP A 97 -24.86 23.82 -7.51
C TRP A 97 -24.66 22.34 -7.86
N SER A 98 -24.80 21.45 -6.86
CA SER A 98 -24.75 20.00 -7.05
C SER A 98 -25.91 19.46 -7.89
N ALA A 99 -27.07 20.12 -7.85
CA ALA A 99 -28.20 19.80 -8.71
C ALA A 99 -28.01 20.29 -10.15
N TYR A 100 -27.33 21.42 -10.33
CA TYR A 100 -27.11 22.03 -11.64
C TYR A 100 -25.98 21.34 -12.43
N TYR A 101 -24.89 20.98 -11.77
CA TYR A 101 -23.81 20.18 -12.35
C TYR A 101 -24.05 18.72 -11.98
N HIS A 102 -24.48 17.89 -12.93
CA HIS A 102 -24.55 16.42 -12.77
C HIS A 102 -23.12 15.85 -12.60
N CYS A 103 -22.52 16.08 -11.44
CA CYS A 103 -21.26 15.50 -11.04
C CYS A 103 -21.56 14.12 -10.45
N PRO A 104 -21.07 13.01 -11.05
CA PRO A 104 -21.11 11.72 -10.38
C PRO A 104 -20.46 11.89 -9.02
N LYS A 105 -21.11 11.44 -7.95
CA LYS A 105 -20.54 11.57 -6.60
C LYS A 105 -19.14 10.97 -6.62
N ALA A 106 -18.13 11.76 -6.27
CA ALA A 106 -16.72 11.33 -6.34
C ALA A 106 -16.47 9.99 -5.62
N MET A 107 -17.26 9.68 -4.57
CA MET A 107 -17.26 8.38 -3.87
C MET A 107 -17.57 7.17 -4.78
N ASP A 108 -18.53 7.30 -5.69
CA ASP A 108 -18.92 6.19 -6.58
C ASP A 108 -17.80 5.89 -7.59
N THR A 109 -17.09 6.93 -8.03
CA THR A 109 -15.91 6.80 -8.91
C THR A 109 -14.67 6.28 -8.18
N LEU A 110 -14.49 6.58 -6.89
CA LEU A 110 -13.38 6.07 -6.09
C LEU A 110 -13.49 4.56 -5.87
N SER A 111 -14.68 4.08 -5.49
CA SER A 111 -14.95 2.64 -5.31
C SER A 111 -14.73 1.83 -6.58
N LEU A 112 -15.15 2.35 -7.74
CA LEU A 112 -14.91 1.71 -9.03
C LEU A 112 -13.43 1.69 -9.41
N ASN A 113 -12.70 2.76 -9.10
CA ASN A 113 -11.26 2.82 -9.35
C ASN A 113 -10.49 1.83 -8.46
N ASP A 114 -10.85 1.73 -7.18
CA ASP A 114 -10.27 0.78 -6.24
C ASP A 114 -10.56 -0.67 -6.67
N ALA A 115 -11.79 -0.95 -7.09
CA ALA A 115 -12.16 -2.27 -7.63
C ALA A 115 -11.34 -2.62 -8.88
N LYS A 116 -11.18 -1.67 -9.80
CA LYS A 116 -10.36 -1.85 -11.01
C LYS A 116 -8.88 -2.07 -10.66
N GLN A 117 -8.35 -1.34 -9.69
CA GLN A 117 -6.98 -1.49 -9.22
C GLN A 117 -6.75 -2.87 -8.59
N ASN A 118 -7.67 -3.33 -7.75
CA ASN A 118 -7.61 -4.66 -7.16
C ASN A 118 -7.62 -5.77 -8.22
N ILE A 119 -8.48 -5.67 -9.24
CA ILE A 119 -8.51 -6.65 -10.35
C ILE A 119 -7.16 -6.74 -11.06
N LEU A 120 -6.53 -5.59 -11.33
CA LEU A 120 -5.22 -5.54 -11.99
C LEU A 120 -4.11 -6.15 -11.12
N LEU A 121 -4.06 -5.78 -9.85
CA LEU A 121 -3.09 -6.31 -8.89
C LEU A 121 -3.23 -7.82 -8.72
N LEU A 122 -4.46 -8.35 -8.82
CA LEU A 122 -4.73 -9.79 -8.73
C LEU A 122 -4.42 -10.55 -10.03
N THR A 123 -4.32 -9.87 -11.17
CA THR A 123 -4.15 -10.54 -12.47
C THR A 123 -2.80 -11.27 -12.57
N GLN A 124 -1.72 -10.63 -12.10
CA GLN A 124 -0.38 -11.24 -12.08
C GLN A 124 -0.29 -12.46 -11.15
N PRO A 125 -0.63 -12.38 -9.84
CA PRO A 125 -0.52 -13.53 -8.95
C PRO A 125 -1.43 -14.68 -9.37
N LEU A 126 -2.61 -14.42 -9.97
CA LEU A 126 -3.46 -15.47 -10.53
C LEU A 126 -2.79 -16.21 -11.70
N ALA A 127 -2.10 -15.49 -12.58
CA ALA A 127 -1.33 -16.10 -13.67
C ALA A 127 -0.16 -16.94 -13.14
N ASP A 128 0.55 -16.45 -12.13
CA ASP A 128 1.65 -17.15 -11.49
C ASP A 128 1.18 -18.43 -10.78
N ILE A 129 0.04 -18.38 -10.07
CA ILE A 129 -0.59 -19.55 -9.45
C ILE A 129 -0.98 -20.57 -10.53
N ALA A 130 -1.62 -20.14 -11.61
CA ALA A 130 -2.01 -21.05 -12.70
C ALA A 130 -0.79 -21.72 -13.35
N ASN A 131 0.29 -20.98 -13.56
CA ASN A 131 1.55 -21.51 -14.08
C ASN A 131 2.17 -22.53 -13.12
N ASN A 132 2.22 -22.22 -11.81
CA ASN A 132 2.73 -23.15 -10.79
C ASN A 132 1.92 -24.44 -10.71
N ILE A 133 0.59 -24.36 -10.74
CA ILE A 133 -0.28 -25.55 -10.77
C ILE A 133 0.03 -26.39 -12.00
N SER A 134 0.09 -25.77 -13.19
CA SER A 134 0.37 -26.49 -14.44
C SER A 134 1.77 -27.13 -14.42
N HIS A 135 2.75 -26.44 -13.85
CA HIS A 135 4.10 -26.98 -13.70
C HIS A 135 4.14 -28.18 -12.75
N ASN A 136 3.50 -28.08 -11.58
CA ASN A 136 3.46 -29.13 -10.58
C ASN A 136 2.76 -30.38 -11.12
N VAL A 137 1.63 -30.22 -11.83
CA VAL A 137 0.94 -31.34 -12.49
C VAL A 137 1.87 -32.04 -13.48
N LYS A 138 2.60 -31.30 -14.32
CA LYS A 138 3.58 -31.88 -15.25
C LYS A 138 4.72 -32.62 -14.52
N GLN A 139 5.18 -32.11 -13.39
CA GLN A 139 6.20 -32.80 -12.59
C GLN A 139 5.66 -34.10 -12.00
N CYS A 140 4.44 -34.09 -11.44
CA CYS A 140 3.80 -35.30 -10.93
C CYS A 140 3.65 -36.38 -12.01
N GLU A 141 3.21 -36.02 -13.22
CA GLU A 141 3.10 -36.98 -14.32
C GLU A 141 4.47 -37.53 -14.75
N ARG A 142 5.51 -36.69 -14.78
CA ARG A 142 6.89 -37.17 -15.01
C ARG A 142 7.37 -38.12 -13.93
N HIS A 143 7.06 -37.87 -12.66
CA HIS A 143 7.41 -38.78 -11.57
C HIS A 143 6.67 -40.12 -11.69
N LYS A 144 5.38 -40.10 -12.03
CA LYS A 144 4.62 -41.35 -12.31
C LYS A 144 5.24 -42.14 -13.46
N GLN A 145 5.59 -41.46 -14.56
CA GLN A 145 6.22 -42.11 -15.70
C GLN A 145 7.59 -42.70 -15.33
N ARG A 146 8.43 -41.97 -14.58
CA ARG A 146 9.71 -42.47 -14.08
C ARG A 146 9.54 -43.72 -13.21
N ILE A 147 8.55 -43.75 -12.32
CA ILE A 147 8.25 -44.93 -11.50
C ILE A 147 7.81 -46.11 -12.40
N HIS A 148 7.01 -45.85 -13.43
CA HIS A 148 6.54 -46.90 -14.33
C HIS A 148 7.65 -47.48 -15.23
N GLU A 149 8.56 -46.64 -15.70
CA GLU A 149 9.70 -47.02 -16.55
C GLU A 149 10.88 -47.58 -15.75
N PHE A 150 10.83 -47.52 -14.42
CA PHE A 150 11.90 -48.00 -13.56
C PHE A 150 11.99 -49.53 -13.58
N THR A 151 13.14 -50.05 -14.00
CA THR A 151 13.40 -51.49 -14.13
C THR A 151 14.30 -52.06 -13.03
N GLY A 152 14.63 -51.28 -12.00
CA GLY A 152 15.49 -51.71 -10.88
C GLY A 152 14.73 -52.43 -9.75
N ASP A 153 15.43 -52.75 -8.67
CA ASP A 153 14.83 -53.33 -7.46
C ASP A 153 14.26 -52.25 -6.51
N LEU A 154 13.51 -52.70 -5.50
CA LEU A 154 12.82 -51.82 -4.55
C LEU A 154 13.80 -50.87 -3.83
N THR A 155 14.97 -51.36 -3.45
CA THR A 155 16.03 -50.60 -2.78
C THR A 155 16.62 -49.49 -3.65
N ALA A 156 16.77 -49.74 -4.95
CA ALA A 156 17.23 -48.73 -5.90
C ALA A 156 16.14 -47.67 -6.16
N LEU A 157 14.85 -48.04 -6.14
CA LEU A 157 13.74 -47.11 -6.27
C LEU A 157 13.59 -46.19 -5.05
N GLU A 158 13.74 -46.72 -3.84
CA GLU A 158 13.72 -45.93 -2.60
C GLU A 158 14.80 -44.84 -2.59
N LYS A 159 15.99 -45.15 -3.12
CA LYS A 159 17.08 -44.17 -3.24
C LYS A 159 16.80 -43.10 -4.29
N GLU A 160 16.10 -43.43 -5.37
CA GLU A 160 15.66 -42.48 -6.41
C GLU A 160 14.55 -41.54 -5.90
N LEU A 161 13.65 -42.04 -5.05
CA LEU A 161 12.54 -41.29 -4.45
C LEU A 161 12.96 -40.49 -3.20
N TYR A 162 14.17 -40.68 -2.70
CA TYR A 162 14.66 -40.01 -1.51
C TYR A 162 14.89 -38.52 -1.78
N ILE A 163 14.05 -37.68 -1.16
CA ILE A 163 14.21 -36.23 -1.15
C ILE A 163 14.78 -35.83 0.22
N PRO A 164 16.07 -35.47 0.31
CA PRO A 164 16.62 -34.99 1.58
C PRO A 164 15.98 -33.65 1.95
N SER A 165 15.30 -33.61 3.09
CA SER A 165 14.84 -32.38 3.71
C SER A 165 15.68 -32.07 4.94
N VAL A 166 16.26 -30.88 5.00
CA VAL A 166 16.91 -30.37 6.22
C VAL A 166 15.85 -29.60 7.00
N ASP A 167 15.62 -30.01 8.26
CA ASP A 167 14.80 -29.26 9.21
C ASP A 167 15.61 -28.98 10.48
N ILE A 168 15.30 -27.88 11.17
CA ILE A 168 15.92 -27.52 12.45
C ILE A 168 14.96 -27.91 13.56
N GLU A 169 15.39 -28.86 14.39
CA GLU A 169 14.76 -29.12 15.69
C GLU A 169 15.12 -28.00 16.66
N THR A 170 14.12 -27.47 17.37
CA THR A 170 14.32 -26.40 18.36
C THR A 170 14.16 -27.01 19.75
N ASP A 171 15.25 -27.06 20.51
CA ASP A 171 15.21 -27.52 21.89
C ASP A 171 14.85 -26.35 22.83
N PRO A 172 13.84 -26.52 23.71
CA PRO A 172 13.52 -25.51 24.71
C PRO A 172 14.68 -25.35 25.70
N LEU A 173 15.01 -24.11 26.02
CA LEU A 173 16.06 -23.81 27.00
C LEU A 173 15.55 -24.03 28.43
N ASP A 174 16.39 -24.63 29.29
CA ASP A 174 16.07 -24.86 30.71
C ASP A 174 15.86 -23.56 31.52
N HIS A 175 16.43 -22.46 31.03
CA HIS A 175 16.37 -21.14 31.66
C HIS A 175 16.50 -20.06 30.58
N PRO A 176 15.92 -18.87 30.80
CA PRO A 176 16.02 -17.77 29.86
C PRO A 176 17.48 -17.36 29.66
N LYS A 177 17.84 -17.08 28.41
CA LYS A 177 19.16 -16.58 28.00
C LYS A 177 18.98 -15.38 27.10
N THR A 178 19.89 -14.42 27.19
CA THR A 178 19.98 -13.33 26.21
C THR A 178 21.06 -13.65 25.19
N VAL A 179 20.81 -13.23 23.95
CA VAL A 179 21.70 -13.44 22.81
C VAL A 179 21.86 -12.13 22.05
N CYS A 180 23.01 -11.96 21.40
CA CYS A 180 23.25 -10.78 20.58
C CYS A 180 22.60 -10.97 19.22
N SER A 181 21.86 -9.97 18.74
CA SER A 181 21.23 -9.97 17.40
C SER A 181 22.05 -9.24 16.33
N ASP A 182 23.26 -8.75 16.67
CA ASP A 182 24.17 -8.13 15.72
C ASP A 182 24.59 -9.15 14.64
N LYS A 183 24.73 -8.67 13.39
CA LYS A 183 25.10 -9.50 12.24
C LYS A 183 26.44 -10.21 12.42
N ASN A 184 27.34 -9.65 13.23
CA ASN A 184 28.64 -10.27 13.53
C ASN A 184 28.56 -11.39 14.58
N CYS A 185 27.47 -11.46 15.34
CA CYS A 185 27.24 -12.43 16.41
C CYS A 185 26.22 -13.53 16.04
N CYS A 186 25.69 -13.49 14.83
CA CYS A 186 24.66 -14.38 14.32
C CYS A 186 25.08 -15.00 12.99
N THR A 187 24.69 -16.25 12.76
CA THR A 187 24.77 -16.86 11.43
C THR A 187 23.38 -17.00 10.84
N GLN A 188 23.22 -16.67 9.56
CA GLN A 188 21.96 -16.84 8.85
C GLN A 188 22.07 -18.08 7.96
N GLU A 189 21.12 -18.99 8.12
CA GLU A 189 21.04 -20.20 7.31
C GLU A 189 19.76 -20.17 6.47
N ASN A 190 19.91 -20.47 5.18
CA ASN A 190 18.78 -20.59 4.27
C ASN A 190 18.32 -22.05 4.27
N ILE A 191 17.14 -22.28 4.84
CA ILE A 191 16.52 -23.61 4.90
C ILE A 191 15.23 -23.55 4.09
N ASN A 192 15.25 -24.21 2.93
CA ASN A 192 14.12 -24.32 2.03
C ASN A 192 13.49 -22.96 1.65
N GLY A 193 14.31 -21.92 1.49
CA GLY A 193 13.86 -20.56 1.13
C GLY A 193 13.52 -19.65 2.31
N ASN A 194 13.56 -20.17 3.54
CA ASN A 194 13.39 -19.36 4.75
C ASN A 194 14.76 -19.08 5.39
N ILE A 195 15.04 -17.80 5.62
CA ILE A 195 16.25 -17.38 6.35
C ILE A 195 15.97 -17.55 7.85
N LYS A 196 16.62 -18.52 8.48
CA LYS A 196 16.61 -18.68 9.94
C LYS A 196 17.91 -18.10 10.52
N THR A 197 17.78 -17.31 11.58
CA THR A 197 18.93 -16.75 12.30
C THR A 197 19.31 -17.70 13.43
N HIS A 198 20.54 -18.20 13.38
CA HIS A 198 21.16 -18.95 14.46
C HIS A 198 21.99 -18.00 15.32
N TYR A 199 21.54 -17.80 16.55
CA TYR A 199 22.21 -16.95 17.54
C TYR A 199 23.34 -17.73 18.21
N THR A 200 24.55 -17.65 17.65
CA THR A 200 25.71 -18.41 18.14
C THR A 200 26.29 -17.85 19.44
N THR A 201 26.06 -16.56 19.72
CA THR A 201 26.64 -15.86 20.86
C THR A 201 25.62 -15.63 21.96
N SER A 202 25.79 -16.31 23.10
CA SER A 202 25.04 -16.02 24.32
C SER A 202 25.67 -14.85 25.07
N CYS A 203 24.87 -13.83 25.38
CA CYS A 203 25.29 -12.69 26.18
C CYS A 203 25.13 -12.97 27.68
N HIS A 204 23.98 -13.52 28.11
CA HIS A 204 23.74 -13.89 29.50
C HIS A 204 23.01 -15.22 29.61
N SER A 205 23.50 -16.09 30.50
CA SER A 205 22.94 -17.42 30.76
C SER A 205 23.27 -17.87 32.20
N PRO A 206 22.31 -17.89 33.14
CA PRO A 206 20.89 -17.51 33.00
C PRO A 206 20.67 -15.99 32.99
N CYS A 207 19.56 -15.57 32.41
CA CYS A 207 19.05 -14.21 32.48
C CYS A 207 18.02 -14.09 33.60
N TYR A 208 18.07 -13.03 34.40
CA TYR A 208 17.15 -12.81 35.52
C TYR A 208 16.13 -11.69 35.25
N LEU A 209 15.92 -11.32 33.98
CA LEU A 209 14.95 -10.30 33.61
C LEU A 209 13.54 -10.84 33.88
N THR A 210 12.78 -10.13 34.72
CA THR A 210 11.47 -10.56 35.21
C THR A 210 10.29 -10.17 34.30
N HIS A 211 10.55 -9.55 33.15
CA HIS A 211 9.53 -9.00 32.24
C HIS A 211 9.82 -9.25 30.75
N SER A 212 10.30 -10.45 30.40
CA SER A 212 10.50 -10.83 29.00
C SER A 212 9.64 -12.03 28.62
N ASP A 213 8.67 -11.84 27.72
CA ASP A 213 8.21 -12.96 26.91
C ASP A 213 9.42 -13.49 26.13
N GLY A 214 9.53 -14.83 26.02
CA GLY A 214 10.63 -15.46 25.29
C GLY A 214 10.63 -15.04 23.81
N ASN A 215 11.81 -15.01 23.18
CA ASN A 215 12.00 -14.65 21.76
C ASN A 215 11.68 -13.19 21.35
N ILE A 216 11.88 -12.22 22.25
CA ILE A 216 11.80 -10.79 21.89
C ILE A 216 13.19 -10.24 21.54
N VAL A 217 13.32 -9.65 20.35
CA VAL A 217 14.50 -8.84 19.97
C VAL A 217 14.31 -7.40 20.44
N GLY A 218 15.32 -6.82 21.09
CA GLY A 218 15.28 -5.43 21.55
C GLY A 218 14.36 -5.19 22.74
N ASN A 219 14.27 -6.15 23.67
CA ASN A 219 13.45 -5.99 24.87
C ASN A 219 13.91 -4.78 25.70
N ASN A 220 12.99 -3.86 26.02
CA ASN A 220 13.27 -2.64 26.78
C ASN A 220 13.90 -2.90 28.17
N GLY A 221 13.64 -4.05 28.78
CA GLY A 221 14.26 -4.45 30.05
C GLY A 221 15.78 -4.63 29.98
N LEU A 222 16.36 -4.80 28.78
CA LEU A 222 17.81 -4.81 28.58
C LEU A 222 18.42 -3.41 28.76
N LEU A 223 17.71 -2.37 28.32
CA LEU A 223 18.15 -0.97 28.43
C LEU A 223 18.18 -0.51 29.89
N GLU A 224 17.20 -0.94 30.69
CA GLU A 224 17.11 -0.63 32.12
C GLU A 224 18.18 -1.35 32.95
N SER A 225 18.70 -2.48 32.45
CA SER A 225 19.67 -3.33 33.14
C SER A 225 21.13 -2.98 32.87
N GLY A 226 21.40 -1.95 32.05
CA GLY A 226 22.76 -1.52 31.71
C GLY A 226 23.55 -2.51 30.85
N ILE A 227 22.87 -3.47 30.22
CA ILE A 227 23.46 -4.44 29.30
C ILE A 227 23.30 -3.87 27.88
N GLN A 228 24.39 -3.31 27.33
CA GLN A 228 24.50 -2.92 25.92
C GLN A 228 25.16 -4.03 25.11
#